data_AF-A0ABD0Y1X4-F1
#
_entry.id   AF-A0ABD0Y1X4-F1
#
_cell.length_a   1.000
_cell.length_b   1.000
_cell.length_c   1.000
_cell.angle_alpha   90.00
_cell.angle_beta   90.00
_cell.angle_gamma   90.00
#
_symmetry.space_group_name_H-M   'P 1'
#
loop_
_entity.id
_entity.type
_entity.pdbx_description
1 polymer ?
#
loop_
_entity_poly.entity_id
_entity_poly.type
_entity_poly.pdbx_seq_one_letter_code
_entity_poly.pdbx_strand_id
1 'polypeptide(L)'
;MVAGHKPLNDLYLPVYNTEEGKRAYRETLDTVTNRYPQYVQEIQGTADGAKVPFYKLFLLHMDDILPNVVNQTNNPETHGCSSVMSNFPNSELLGHNEDALAVTLNRVYIVNATILEGEKVVEKFCSYCYAGYLPGFCMSYNSHGLVYTVNIISAKNLARAKTPRSILTRALLRCRSLRCVEDVLRDCGAGAADAVSINLTFLDQEGDRLFHNIEVAPPSPSSPQESNMSVLTLSPGEYGYHFNR
;
A
#
# COMPACT_ATOMS: atom_id res chain seq x y z
N MET A 1 -0.66 18.21 9.44
CA MET A 1 -1.18 17.00 8.77
C MET A 1 -2.25 16.34 9.64
N VAL A 2 -1.90 15.74 10.79
CA VAL A 2 -2.86 15.07 11.72
C VAL A 2 -4.07 15.92 12.12
N ALA A 3 -3.88 17.17 12.57
CA ALA A 3 -4.98 18.00 13.08
C ALA A 3 -6.02 18.41 12.01
N GLY A 4 -5.63 18.47 10.74
CA GLY A 4 -6.53 18.81 9.62
C GLY A 4 -7.05 17.59 8.88
N HIS A 5 -6.61 16.39 9.24
CA HIS A 5 -6.97 15.15 8.54
C HIS A 5 -8.38 14.70 8.94
N LYS A 6 -9.36 15.04 8.11
CA LYS A 6 -10.78 14.88 8.44
C LYS A 6 -11.18 13.42 8.75
N PRO A 7 -10.83 12.41 7.92
CA PRO A 7 -11.14 10.99 8.25
C PRO A 7 -10.58 10.54 9.61
N LEU A 8 -9.32 10.87 9.90
CA LEU A 8 -8.68 10.57 11.18
C LEU A 8 -9.44 11.16 12.38
N ASN A 9 -9.81 12.45 12.33
CA ASN A 9 -10.41 13.11 13.49
C ASN A 9 -11.90 12.81 13.63
N ASP A 10 -12.62 12.68 12.52
CA ASP A 10 -14.08 12.56 12.51
C ASP A 10 -14.56 11.10 12.51
N LEU A 11 -13.71 10.16 12.09
CA LEU A 11 -14.06 8.73 12.00
C LEU A 11 -13.08 7.82 12.75
N TYR A 12 -11.79 7.82 12.39
CA TYR A 12 -10.87 6.81 12.92
C TYR A 12 -10.63 6.96 14.43
N LEU A 13 -10.45 8.19 14.94
CA LEU A 13 -10.27 8.43 16.37
C LEU A 13 -11.54 8.08 17.19
N PRO A 14 -12.75 8.49 16.79
CA PRO A 14 -13.98 8.02 17.43
C PRO A 14 -14.11 6.49 17.46
N VAL A 15 -13.86 5.81 16.34
CA VAL A 15 -13.90 4.33 16.27
C VAL A 15 -12.83 3.74 17.18
N TYR A 16 -11.59 4.23 17.11
CA TYR A 16 -10.49 3.77 17.95
C TYR A 16 -10.79 3.87 19.45
N ASN A 17 -11.62 4.83 19.88
CA ASN A 17 -11.96 4.98 21.29
C ASN A 17 -12.97 3.95 21.80
N THR A 18 -13.64 3.19 20.92
CA THR A 18 -14.48 2.05 21.31
C THR A 18 -13.65 0.82 21.67
N GLU A 19 -14.21 -0.13 22.39
CA GLU A 19 -13.48 -1.35 22.77
C GLU A 19 -13.15 -2.23 21.56
N GLU A 20 -14.08 -2.34 20.61
CA GLU A 20 -13.88 -3.05 19.35
C GLU A 20 -12.82 -2.38 18.48
N GLY A 21 -12.80 -1.04 18.43
CA GLY A 21 -11.79 -0.28 17.68
C GLY A 21 -10.38 -0.44 18.26
N LYS A 22 -10.22 -0.33 19.59
CA LYS A 22 -8.93 -0.62 20.25
C LYS A 22 -8.48 -2.05 20.01
N ARG A 23 -9.40 -3.00 20.01
CA ARG A 23 -9.10 -4.41 19.75
C ARG A 23 -8.61 -4.61 18.32
N ALA A 24 -9.31 -4.06 17.32
CA ALA A 24 -8.89 -4.12 15.93
C ALA A 24 -7.52 -3.46 15.71
N TYR A 25 -7.30 -2.29 16.31
CA TYR A 25 -6.01 -1.62 16.29
C TYR A 25 -4.88 -2.49 16.84
N ARG A 26 -5.08 -3.05 18.04
CA ARG A 26 -4.05 -3.84 18.73
C ARG A 26 -3.69 -5.10 17.96
N GLU A 27 -4.69 -5.88 17.55
CA GLU A 27 -4.45 -7.12 16.82
C GLU A 27 -3.76 -6.85 15.46
N THR A 28 -4.13 -5.79 14.76
CA THR A 28 -3.46 -5.38 13.51
C THR A 28 -2.02 -4.91 13.77
N LEU A 29 -1.79 -4.09 14.82
CA LEU A 29 -0.45 -3.66 15.20
C LEU A 29 0.43 -4.85 15.61
N ASP A 30 -0.11 -5.83 16.34
CA ASP A 30 0.61 -7.04 16.73
C ASP A 30 1.03 -7.85 15.49
N THR A 31 0.12 -8.04 14.52
CA THR A 31 0.46 -8.70 13.25
C THR A 31 1.57 -7.96 12.51
N VAL A 32 1.47 -6.64 12.36
CA VAL A 32 2.49 -5.84 11.65
C VAL A 32 3.81 -5.82 12.41
N THR A 33 3.80 -5.77 13.74
CA THR A 33 5.01 -5.81 14.57
C THR A 33 5.75 -7.13 14.43
N ASN A 34 5.03 -8.25 14.38
CA ASN A 34 5.63 -9.58 14.23
C ASN A 34 6.19 -9.83 12.83
N ARG A 35 5.54 -9.31 11.79
CA ARG A 35 5.90 -9.60 10.38
C ARG A 35 6.82 -8.54 9.77
N TYR A 36 6.60 -7.28 10.11
CA TYR A 36 7.25 -6.12 9.52
C TYR A 36 7.71 -5.11 10.60
N PRO A 37 8.51 -5.54 11.60
CA PRO A 37 8.93 -4.67 12.70
C PRO A 37 9.65 -3.40 12.23
N GLN A 38 10.38 -3.46 11.11
CA GLN A 38 11.06 -2.31 10.53
C GLN A 38 10.09 -1.21 10.08
N TYR A 39 8.89 -1.55 9.60
CA TYR A 39 7.91 -0.55 9.17
C TYR A 39 7.17 0.06 10.36
N VAL A 40 7.01 -0.68 11.47
CA VAL A 40 6.57 -0.10 12.74
C VAL A 40 7.58 0.93 13.25
N GLN A 41 8.88 0.62 13.17
CA GLN A 41 9.94 1.56 13.54
C GLN A 41 9.96 2.79 12.62
N GLU A 42 9.75 2.62 11.31
CA GLU A 42 9.68 3.73 10.36
C GLU A 42 8.48 4.66 10.65
N ILE A 43 7.31 4.10 10.99
CA ILE A 43 6.14 4.87 11.44
C ILE A 43 6.44 5.58 12.77
N GLN A 44 7.11 4.91 13.72
CA GLN A 44 7.51 5.52 14.99
C GLN A 44 8.48 6.68 14.79
N GLY A 45 9.52 6.52 13.97
CA GLY A 45 10.45 7.59 13.64
C GLY A 45 9.77 8.77 12.96
N THR A 46 8.79 8.50 12.09
CA THR A 46 7.94 9.54 11.49
C THR A 46 7.11 10.27 12.56
N ALA A 47 6.53 9.53 13.51
CA ALA A 47 5.76 10.08 14.61
C ALA A 47 6.60 11.00 15.49
N ASP A 48 7.80 10.56 15.87
CA ASP A 48 8.75 11.30 16.70
C ASP A 48 9.21 12.57 16.00
N GLY A 49 9.61 12.47 14.73
CA GLY A 49 10.03 13.61 13.92
C GLY A 49 8.91 14.64 13.73
N ALA A 50 7.67 14.19 13.55
CA ALA A 50 6.50 15.04 13.44
C ALA A 50 5.93 15.51 14.80
N LYS A 51 6.46 15.01 15.92
CA LYS A 51 5.97 15.26 17.29
C LYS A 51 4.47 14.94 17.44
N VAL A 52 4.05 13.81 16.88
CA VAL A 52 2.68 13.31 16.99
C VAL A 52 2.67 11.96 17.69
N PRO A 53 1.60 11.60 18.44
CA PRO A 53 1.51 10.28 19.03
C PRO A 53 1.49 9.17 17.97
N PHE A 54 2.32 8.13 18.16
CA PHE A 54 2.44 6.98 17.25
C PHE A 54 1.07 6.41 16.82
N TYR A 55 0.17 6.21 17.78
CA TYR A 55 -1.13 5.59 17.49
C TYR A 55 -1.94 6.37 16.46
N LYS A 56 -1.80 7.70 16.40
CA LYS A 56 -2.49 8.53 15.40
C LYS A 56 -1.94 8.28 13.99
N LEU A 57 -0.64 8.05 13.83
CA LEU A 57 -0.06 7.72 12.53
C LEU A 57 -0.36 6.28 12.13
N PHE A 58 -0.32 5.34 13.07
CA PHE A 58 -0.70 3.96 12.75
C PHE A 58 -2.17 3.85 12.33
N LEU A 59 -3.07 4.66 12.92
CA LEU A 59 -4.47 4.75 12.47
C LEU A 59 -4.62 5.17 11.00
N LEU A 60 -3.71 6.00 10.46
CA LEU A 60 -3.72 6.34 9.03
C LEU A 60 -3.48 5.11 8.15
N HIS A 61 -2.67 4.15 8.63
CA HIS A 61 -2.37 2.91 7.93
C HIS A 61 -3.47 1.88 8.07
N MET A 62 -4.34 2.01 9.09
CA MET A 62 -5.55 1.20 9.22
C MET A 62 -6.65 1.65 8.28
N ASP A 63 -6.71 2.94 7.92
CA ASP A 63 -7.60 3.46 6.89
C ASP A 63 -9.05 2.90 7.02
N ASP A 64 -9.63 2.37 5.95
CA ASP A 64 -10.96 1.76 5.94
C ASP A 64 -11.08 0.45 6.72
N ILE A 65 -9.96 -0.22 7.04
CA ILE A 65 -9.98 -1.47 7.82
C ILE A 65 -10.68 -1.22 9.14
N LEU A 66 -10.35 -0.12 9.83
CA LEU A 66 -10.87 0.17 11.16
C LEU A 66 -12.40 0.36 11.20
N PRO A 67 -13.01 1.27 10.42
CA PRO A 67 -14.46 1.41 10.40
C PRO A 67 -15.17 0.17 9.83
N ASN A 68 -14.61 -0.49 8.80
CA ASN A 68 -15.24 -1.65 8.17
C ASN A 68 -15.39 -2.83 9.15
N VAL A 69 -14.35 -3.19 9.90
CA VAL A 69 -14.38 -4.36 10.80
C VAL A 69 -15.27 -4.18 12.03
N VAL A 70 -15.66 -2.94 12.34
CA VAL A 70 -16.64 -2.63 13.40
C VAL A 70 -18.04 -2.35 12.86
N ASN A 71 -18.28 -2.64 11.57
CA ASN A 71 -19.54 -2.40 10.87
C ASN A 71 -19.99 -0.93 10.90
N GLN A 72 -19.06 0.02 11.00
CA GLN A 72 -19.36 1.42 10.77
C GLN A 72 -19.20 1.72 9.28
N THR A 73 -20.26 2.23 8.67
CA THR A 73 -20.23 2.68 7.29
C THR A 73 -19.30 3.87 7.18
N ASN A 74 -18.15 3.69 6.55
CA ASN A 74 -17.48 4.83 5.95
C ASN A 74 -18.27 5.21 4.69
N ASN A 75 -18.42 6.51 4.43
CA ASN A 75 -18.88 6.98 3.14
C ASN A 75 -17.61 7.40 2.41
N PRO A 76 -16.87 6.47 1.78
CA PRO A 76 -15.61 6.83 1.16
C PRO A 76 -15.92 7.88 0.11
N GLU A 77 -15.32 9.06 0.24
CA GLU A 77 -15.08 9.88 -0.95
C GLU A 77 -14.21 8.99 -1.85
N THR A 78 -14.83 8.39 -2.86
CA THR A 78 -14.18 7.39 -3.71
C THR A 78 -12.96 8.00 -4.40
N HIS A 79 -11.77 7.44 -4.12
CA HIS A 79 -10.53 7.80 -4.80
C HIS A 79 -10.37 6.96 -6.06
N GLY A 80 -10.42 7.64 -7.20
CA GLY A 80 -10.48 7.04 -8.52
C GLY A 80 -9.16 7.13 -9.29
N CYS A 81 -8.03 6.68 -8.75
CA CYS A 81 -6.80 6.63 -9.53
C CYS A 81 -6.98 5.81 -10.82
N SER A 82 -6.33 6.23 -11.89
CA SER A 82 -6.33 5.53 -13.18
C SER A 82 -4.89 5.26 -13.60
N SER A 83 -4.64 4.02 -14.03
CA SER A 83 -3.35 3.59 -14.54
C SER A 83 -3.52 3.06 -15.96
N VAL A 84 -2.58 3.40 -16.84
CA VAL A 84 -2.52 2.93 -18.23
C VAL A 84 -1.16 2.31 -18.49
N MET A 85 -1.16 1.12 -19.08
CA MET A 85 0.02 0.38 -19.49
C MET A 85 -0.01 0.19 -21.00
N SER A 86 1.09 0.52 -21.67
CA SER A 86 1.31 0.26 -23.09
C SER A 86 2.63 -0.47 -23.23
N ASN A 87 2.62 -1.64 -23.87
CA ASN A 87 3.82 -2.45 -24.11
C ASN A 87 4.06 -2.63 -25.63
N PHE A 88 4.07 -1.53 -26.39
CA PHE A 88 4.37 -1.58 -27.82
C PHE A 88 5.84 -1.26 -28.11
N PRO A 89 6.43 -1.77 -29.20
CA PRO A 89 7.77 -1.38 -29.61
C PRO A 89 7.91 0.15 -29.69
N ASN A 90 8.92 0.70 -29.00
CA ASN A 90 9.16 2.14 -28.86
C ASN A 90 8.06 2.94 -28.11
N SER A 91 7.13 2.27 -27.43
CA SER A 91 6.05 2.88 -26.66
C SER A 91 5.72 2.04 -25.42
N GLU A 92 6.74 1.83 -24.60
CA GLU A 92 6.65 1.21 -23.28
C GLU A 92 6.32 2.29 -22.24
N LEU A 93 5.11 2.29 -21.69
CA LEU A 93 4.63 3.35 -20.81
C LEU A 93 3.78 2.79 -19.67
N LEU A 94 4.05 3.26 -18.45
CA LEU A 94 3.17 3.15 -17.29
C LEU A 94 2.78 4.57 -16.86
N GLY A 95 1.56 4.98 -17.20
CA GLY A 95 0.99 6.27 -16.83
C GLY A 95 0.04 6.12 -15.65
N HIS A 96 -0.02 7.14 -14.78
CA HIS A 96 -0.87 7.15 -13.61
C HIS A 96 -1.30 8.57 -13.24
N ASN A 97 -2.58 8.76 -12.93
CA ASN A 97 -3.04 9.92 -12.16
C ASN A 97 -3.35 9.50 -10.72
N GLU A 98 -3.06 10.41 -9.81
CA GLU A 98 -3.29 10.21 -8.39
C GLU A 98 -4.46 11.10 -7.94
N ASP A 99 -5.60 10.48 -7.65
CA ASP A 99 -6.83 11.17 -7.25
C ASP A 99 -7.04 10.99 -5.73
N ALA A 100 -6.70 12.00 -4.95
CA ALA A 100 -6.71 11.96 -3.49
C ALA A 100 -7.76 12.89 -2.85
N LEU A 101 -7.97 12.77 -1.54
CA LEU A 101 -8.80 13.71 -0.78
C LEU A 101 -8.26 15.13 -0.93
N ALA A 102 -9.15 16.13 -0.88
CA ALA A 102 -8.74 17.54 -0.86
C ALA A 102 -7.77 17.86 0.30
N VAL A 103 -7.83 17.10 1.41
CA VAL A 103 -6.88 17.25 2.53
C VAL A 103 -5.45 16.85 2.17
N THR A 104 -5.26 16.03 1.14
CA THR A 104 -3.94 15.62 0.65
C THR A 104 -3.27 16.71 -0.19
N LEU A 105 -4.04 17.68 -0.71
CA LEU A 105 -3.50 18.81 -1.46
C LEU A 105 -2.44 19.55 -0.64
N ASN A 106 -1.28 19.82 -1.26
CA ASN A 106 -0.10 20.42 -0.64
C ASN A 106 0.49 19.61 0.53
N ARG A 107 0.15 18.33 0.67
CA ARG A 107 0.66 17.40 1.69
C ARG A 107 1.25 16.15 1.05
N VAL A 108 1.90 16.35 -0.09
CA VAL A 108 2.56 15.33 -0.89
C VAL A 108 4.02 15.70 -1.10
N TYR A 109 4.88 14.71 -1.19
CA TYR A 109 6.32 14.90 -1.35
C TYR A 109 6.93 13.67 -2.02
N ILE A 110 8.11 13.86 -2.60
CA ILE A 110 8.89 12.75 -3.16
C ILE A 110 10.01 12.42 -2.19
N VAL A 111 10.11 11.15 -1.82
CA VAL A 111 11.22 10.60 -1.06
C VAL A 111 12.13 9.86 -2.01
N ASN A 112 13.43 10.18 -1.99
CA ASN A 112 14.48 9.33 -2.54
C ASN A 112 15.33 8.85 -1.36
N ALA A 113 15.25 7.56 -1.05
CA ALA A 113 15.82 6.99 0.15
C ALA A 113 16.83 5.89 -0.18
N THR A 114 17.87 5.81 0.63
CA THR A 114 18.80 4.67 0.70
C THR A 114 18.81 4.19 2.14
N ILE A 115 18.36 2.95 2.35
CA ILE A 115 18.29 2.30 3.66
C ILE A 115 19.54 1.46 3.86
N LEU A 116 20.18 1.64 5.02
CA LEU A 116 21.42 0.98 5.39
C LEU A 116 21.21 0.02 6.57
N GLU A 117 21.85 -1.14 6.52
CA GLU A 117 22.07 -2.02 7.67
C GLU A 117 23.58 -2.10 7.91
N GLY A 118 24.07 -1.35 8.91
CA GLY A 118 25.49 -1.04 9.02
C GLY A 118 25.95 -0.22 7.81
N GLU A 119 26.99 -0.70 7.12
CA GLU A 119 27.51 -0.07 5.89
C GLU A 119 26.84 -0.59 4.60
N LYS A 120 25.97 -1.60 4.71
CA LYS A 120 25.35 -2.27 3.55
C LYS A 120 24.07 -1.57 3.15
N VAL A 121 23.95 -1.23 1.86
CA VAL A 121 22.67 -0.80 1.27
C VAL A 121 21.73 -1.99 1.17
N VAL A 122 20.60 -1.93 1.89
CA VAL A 122 19.57 -2.98 1.88
C VAL A 122 18.37 -2.61 1.01
N GLU A 123 18.05 -1.32 0.90
CA GLU A 123 17.00 -0.81 0.00
C GLU A 123 17.44 0.53 -0.59
N LYS A 124 17.07 0.79 -1.85
CA LYS A 124 17.22 2.11 -2.48
C LYS A 124 16.03 2.34 -3.40
N PHE A 125 15.27 3.40 -3.15
CA PHE A 125 14.01 3.64 -3.83
C PHE A 125 13.65 5.12 -3.90
N CYS A 126 12.71 5.42 -4.79
CA CYS A 126 12.03 6.69 -4.87
C CYS A 126 10.52 6.47 -4.83
N SER A 127 9.81 7.29 -4.06
CA SER A 127 8.36 7.19 -3.88
C SER A 127 7.74 8.57 -3.86
N TYR A 128 6.59 8.71 -4.51
CA TYR A 128 5.64 9.77 -4.18
C TYR A 128 4.89 9.38 -2.91
N CYS A 129 4.78 10.30 -1.95
CA CYS A 129 4.28 10.01 -0.61
C CYS A 129 3.23 11.01 -0.18
N TYR A 130 2.19 10.50 0.48
CA TYR A 130 1.30 11.31 1.32
C TYR A 130 1.94 11.55 2.69
N ALA A 131 1.84 12.77 3.20
CA ALA A 131 2.32 13.10 4.54
C ALA A 131 1.66 12.19 5.58
N GLY A 132 2.47 11.42 6.31
CA GLY A 132 2.02 10.54 7.39
C GLY A 132 1.82 9.08 6.98
N TYR A 133 1.89 8.77 5.68
CA TYR A 133 1.91 7.41 5.16
C TYR A 133 3.34 6.97 4.87
N LEU A 134 3.59 5.67 4.98
CA LEU A 134 4.83 5.08 4.52
C LEU A 134 5.03 5.29 3.01
N PRO A 135 6.30 5.40 2.55
CA PRO A 135 6.62 5.34 1.14
C PRO A 135 6.07 4.07 0.48
N GLY A 136 5.73 4.18 -0.80
CA GLY A 136 5.26 3.07 -1.63
C GLY A 136 3.75 3.00 -1.82
N PHE A 137 2.95 3.82 -1.12
CA PHE A 137 1.48 3.80 -1.21
C PHE A 137 0.88 4.51 -2.44
N CYS A 138 1.71 5.10 -3.31
CA CYS A 138 1.31 5.79 -4.53
C CYS A 138 2.10 5.23 -5.73
N MET A 139 2.73 6.08 -6.54
CA MET A 139 3.71 5.68 -7.55
C MET A 139 5.13 5.58 -6.96
N SER A 140 5.91 4.59 -7.38
CA SER A 140 7.28 4.39 -6.91
C SER A 140 8.15 3.57 -7.85
N TYR A 141 9.47 3.66 -7.65
CA TYR A 141 10.45 2.77 -8.27
C TYR A 141 11.61 2.46 -7.33
N ASN A 142 12.34 1.37 -7.60
CA ASN A 142 13.52 0.99 -6.82
C ASN A 142 14.77 0.77 -7.67
N SER A 143 15.91 0.55 -7.00
CA SER A 143 17.20 0.30 -7.65
C SER A 143 17.34 -1.07 -8.32
N HIS A 144 16.31 -1.90 -8.26
CA HIS A 144 16.26 -3.23 -8.88
C HIS A 144 15.40 -3.22 -10.16
N GLY A 145 15.08 -2.04 -10.69
CA GLY A 145 14.29 -1.88 -11.89
C GLY A 145 12.78 -2.05 -11.69
N LEU A 146 12.28 -2.26 -10.47
CA LEU A 146 10.83 -2.26 -10.24
C LEU A 146 10.30 -0.83 -10.40
N VAL A 147 9.28 -0.67 -11.23
CA VAL A 147 8.45 0.55 -11.31
C VAL A 147 7.00 0.13 -11.10
N TYR A 148 6.27 0.81 -10.23
CA TYR A 148 4.87 0.50 -10.01
C TYR A 148 4.02 1.71 -9.61
N THR A 149 2.71 1.56 -9.79
CA THR A 149 1.66 2.48 -9.37
C THR A 149 0.59 1.71 -8.60
N VAL A 150 -0.11 2.42 -7.71
CA VAL A 150 -1.13 1.84 -6.83
C VAL A 150 -2.49 2.40 -7.18
N ASN A 151 -3.48 1.52 -7.35
CA ASN A 151 -4.89 1.90 -7.38
C ASN A 151 -5.58 1.30 -6.15
N ILE A 152 -6.24 2.15 -5.36
CA ILE A 152 -6.96 1.75 -4.14
C ILE A 152 -8.31 1.13 -4.51
N ILE A 153 -8.39 -0.18 -4.61
CA ILE A 153 -9.67 -0.87 -4.84
C ILE A 153 -10.41 -1.12 -3.52
N SER A 154 -11.73 -1.17 -3.59
CA SER A 154 -12.59 -1.42 -2.43
C SER A 154 -12.98 -2.89 -2.34
N ALA A 155 -12.88 -3.47 -1.14
CA ALA A 155 -13.45 -4.78 -0.84
C ALA A 155 -14.56 -4.64 0.20
N LYS A 156 -15.63 -5.42 0.04
CA LYS A 156 -16.78 -5.39 0.96
C LYS A 156 -16.38 -5.76 2.39
N ASN A 157 -15.54 -6.79 2.52
CA ASN A 157 -15.11 -7.33 3.80
C ASN A 157 -13.60 -7.10 3.94
N LEU A 158 -13.22 -6.22 4.87
CA LEU A 158 -11.83 -6.01 5.28
C LEU A 158 -11.56 -6.80 6.56
N ALA A 159 -10.30 -6.93 6.95
CA ALA A 159 -9.91 -7.81 8.04
C ALA A 159 -8.93 -7.13 9.00
N ARG A 160 -9.25 -7.16 10.30
CA ARG A 160 -8.30 -6.85 11.37
C ARG A 160 -7.36 -8.03 11.60
N ALA A 161 -6.26 -7.80 12.32
CA ALA A 161 -5.22 -8.81 12.55
C ALA A 161 -4.52 -9.31 11.26
N LYS A 162 -4.59 -8.51 10.20
CA LYS A 162 -4.01 -8.75 8.87
C LYS A 162 -3.07 -7.59 8.51
N THR A 163 -2.33 -7.71 7.41
CA THR A 163 -1.34 -6.70 7.03
C THR A 163 -2.00 -5.60 6.18
N PRO A 164 -1.99 -4.32 6.62
CA PRO A 164 -2.54 -3.23 5.80
C PRO A 164 -1.79 -3.05 4.48
N ARG A 165 -2.51 -2.67 3.41
CA ARG A 165 -1.92 -2.45 2.08
C ARG A 165 -0.78 -1.46 2.07
N SER A 166 -0.84 -0.41 2.89
CA SER A 166 0.25 0.58 3.01
C SER A 166 1.57 -0.05 3.52
N ILE A 167 1.48 -1.10 4.33
CA ILE A 167 2.64 -1.90 4.77
C ILE A 167 3.14 -2.79 3.62
N LEU A 168 2.21 -3.47 2.91
CA LEU A 168 2.56 -4.33 1.78
C LEU A 168 3.20 -3.55 0.63
N THR A 169 2.65 -2.39 0.28
CA THR A 169 3.19 -1.55 -0.80
C THR A 169 4.55 -0.96 -0.43
N ARG A 170 4.77 -0.57 0.83
CA ARG A 170 6.11 -0.20 1.32
C ARG A 170 7.11 -1.36 1.16
N ALA A 171 6.66 -2.60 1.41
CA ALA A 171 7.47 -3.79 1.27
C ALA A 171 7.85 -4.09 -0.20
N LEU A 172 7.02 -3.71 -1.17
CA LEU A 172 7.35 -3.88 -2.60
C LEU A 172 8.63 -3.17 -3.02
N LEU A 173 8.98 -2.05 -2.37
CA LEU A 173 10.16 -1.26 -2.71
C LEU A 173 11.48 -2.01 -2.54
N ARG A 174 11.49 -3.15 -1.84
CA ARG A 174 12.67 -4.02 -1.73
C ARG A 174 12.75 -5.10 -2.81
N CYS A 175 11.68 -5.31 -3.58
CA CYS A 175 11.57 -6.45 -4.46
C CYS A 175 12.44 -6.35 -5.72
N ARG A 176 12.91 -7.52 -6.15
CA ARG A 176 13.89 -7.69 -7.24
C ARG A 176 13.37 -8.51 -8.40
N SER A 177 12.14 -9.03 -8.28
CA SER A 177 11.50 -9.87 -9.29
C SER A 177 10.00 -9.88 -9.06
N LEU A 178 9.25 -10.30 -10.09
CA LEU A 178 7.80 -10.50 -9.99
C LEU A 178 7.44 -11.49 -8.88
N ARG A 179 8.21 -12.59 -8.75
CA ARG A 179 8.00 -13.56 -7.67
C ARG A 179 8.10 -12.93 -6.28
N CYS A 180 9.08 -12.04 -6.05
CA CYS A 180 9.15 -11.32 -4.78
C CYS A 180 7.91 -10.47 -4.53
N VAL A 181 7.42 -9.77 -5.57
CA VAL A 181 6.20 -8.97 -5.49
C VAL A 181 5.01 -9.85 -5.12
N GLU A 182 4.83 -10.98 -5.80
CA GLU A 182 3.77 -11.94 -5.51
C GLU A 182 3.87 -12.50 -4.09
N ASP A 183 5.07 -12.85 -3.62
CA ASP A 183 5.30 -13.35 -2.26
C ASP A 183 4.92 -12.29 -1.21
N VAL A 184 5.28 -11.03 -1.43
CA VAL A 184 4.92 -9.89 -0.57
C VAL A 184 3.40 -9.66 -0.57
N LEU A 185 2.78 -9.61 -1.75
CA LEU A 185 1.34 -9.33 -1.87
C LEU A 185 0.46 -10.47 -1.35
N ARG A 186 0.91 -11.71 -1.52
CA ARG A 186 0.25 -12.90 -0.96
C ARG A 186 0.35 -12.93 0.56
N ASP A 187 1.45 -12.42 1.12
CA ASP A 187 1.70 -12.27 2.55
C ASP A 187 1.38 -13.56 3.35
N CYS A 188 1.90 -14.70 2.87
CA CYS A 188 1.64 -16.02 3.47
C CYS A 188 1.87 -16.01 4.99
N GLY A 189 0.88 -16.49 5.74
CA GLY A 189 0.80 -16.49 7.20
C GLY A 189 -0.10 -15.40 7.78
N ALA A 190 -0.43 -14.35 7.04
CA ALA A 190 -1.41 -13.36 7.44
C ALA A 190 -2.37 -13.02 6.29
N GLY A 191 -1.86 -12.43 5.22
CA GLY A 191 -2.64 -11.87 4.12
C GLY A 191 -3.02 -10.40 4.34
N ALA A 192 -3.47 -9.76 3.27
CA ALA A 192 -3.84 -8.35 3.25
C ALA A 192 -5.08 -8.07 4.10
N ALA A 193 -5.08 -6.94 4.80
CA ALA A 193 -6.22 -6.46 5.57
C ALA A 193 -7.29 -5.78 4.70
N ASP A 194 -6.85 -5.18 3.61
CA ASP A 194 -7.63 -4.44 2.65
C ASP A 194 -7.17 -4.73 1.21
N ALA A 195 -7.93 -4.22 0.24
CA ALA A 195 -7.70 -4.54 -1.17
C ALA A 195 -6.82 -3.49 -1.85
N VAL A 196 -6.02 -3.92 -2.81
CA VAL A 196 -5.12 -3.02 -3.56
C VAL A 196 -4.85 -3.58 -4.95
N SER A 197 -4.64 -2.70 -5.92
CA SER A 197 -4.25 -3.06 -7.28
C SER A 197 -2.90 -2.43 -7.59
N ILE A 198 -1.94 -3.26 -8.01
CA ILE A 198 -0.57 -2.86 -8.30
C ILE A 198 -0.32 -3.01 -9.80
N ASN A 199 -0.03 -1.91 -10.48
CA ASN A 199 0.39 -1.92 -11.89
C ASN A 199 1.90 -1.78 -11.92
N LEU A 200 2.63 -2.70 -12.54
CA LEU A 200 4.09 -2.75 -12.42
C LEU A 200 4.79 -3.28 -13.66
N THR A 201 6.08 -2.97 -13.76
CA THR A 201 7.02 -3.60 -14.70
C THR A 201 8.41 -3.64 -14.06
N PHE A 202 9.25 -4.58 -14.50
CA PHE A 202 10.68 -4.59 -14.21
C PHE A 202 11.45 -4.07 -15.43
N LEU A 203 12.26 -3.03 -15.22
CA LEU A 203 13.15 -2.49 -16.26
C LEU A 203 14.28 -3.45 -16.60
N ASP A 204 14.78 -4.15 -15.58
CA ASP A 204 15.89 -5.08 -15.67
C ASP A 204 15.34 -6.51 -15.50
N GLN A 205 14.83 -7.09 -16.59
CA GLN A 205 14.36 -8.48 -16.61
C GLN A 205 14.92 -9.25 -17.80
N GLU A 206 14.97 -10.58 -17.67
CA GLU A 206 15.35 -11.46 -18.78
C GLU A 206 14.21 -11.55 -19.80
N GLY A 207 14.56 -11.47 -21.09
CA GLY A 207 13.60 -11.55 -22.19
C GLY A 207 12.86 -10.25 -22.45
N ASP A 208 11.70 -10.36 -23.08
CA ASP A 208 10.85 -9.22 -23.41
C ASP A 208 10.32 -8.56 -22.14
N ARG A 209 10.20 -7.22 -22.14
CA ARG A 209 9.55 -6.48 -21.07
C ARG A 209 8.09 -6.91 -20.94
N LEU A 210 7.65 -7.11 -19.70
CA LEU A 210 6.27 -7.41 -19.36
C LEU A 210 5.74 -6.33 -18.42
N PHE A 211 4.45 -6.04 -18.56
CA PHE A 211 3.69 -5.25 -17.59
C PHE A 211 2.71 -6.17 -16.89
N HIS A 212 2.45 -5.89 -15.62
CA HIS A 212 1.54 -6.67 -14.82
C HIS A 212 0.56 -5.76 -14.09
N ASN A 213 -0.68 -6.23 -13.95
CA ASN A 213 -1.60 -5.73 -12.95
C ASN A 213 -1.87 -6.87 -11.96
N ILE A 214 -1.68 -6.61 -10.67
CA ILE A 214 -1.96 -7.56 -9.59
C ILE A 214 -3.01 -6.95 -8.68
N GLU A 215 -4.22 -7.51 -8.70
CA GLU A 215 -5.27 -7.19 -7.73
C GLU A 215 -5.17 -8.12 -6.54
N VAL A 216 -5.20 -7.54 -5.35
CA VAL A 216 -5.10 -8.24 -4.08
C VAL A 216 -6.35 -7.95 -3.27
N ALA A 217 -6.94 -8.99 -2.70
CA ALA A 217 -8.06 -8.88 -1.77
C ALA A 217 -7.73 -9.59 -0.45
N PRO A 218 -8.41 -9.21 0.65
CA PRO A 218 -8.26 -9.90 1.92
C PRO A 218 -8.48 -11.42 1.81
N PRO A 219 -7.88 -12.20 2.73
CA PRO A 219 -8.05 -13.65 2.79
C PRO A 219 -9.53 -14.07 2.76
N SER A 220 -9.81 -15.16 2.05
CA SER A 220 -11.15 -15.76 2.04
C SER A 220 -11.32 -16.67 3.26
N PRO A 221 -12.57 -17.01 3.65
CA PRO A 221 -12.79 -17.99 4.71
C PRO A 221 -12.16 -19.37 4.43
N SER A 222 -12.00 -19.74 3.16
CA SER A 222 -11.37 -21.00 2.75
C SER A 222 -9.85 -20.95 2.71
N SER A 223 -9.24 -19.77 2.55
CA SER A 223 -7.79 -19.56 2.65
C SER A 223 -7.49 -18.37 3.56
N PRO A 224 -7.63 -18.53 4.89
CA PRO A 224 -7.56 -17.41 5.83
C PRO A 224 -6.12 -16.95 6.14
N GLN A 225 -5.10 -17.62 5.59
CA GLN A 225 -3.69 -17.37 5.91
C GLN A 225 -2.92 -16.64 4.81
N GLU A 226 -3.55 -16.30 3.69
CA GLU A 226 -2.91 -15.54 2.61
C GLU A 226 -3.92 -14.71 1.84
N SER A 227 -3.44 -13.66 1.18
CA SER A 227 -4.26 -12.81 0.33
C SER A 227 -4.77 -13.58 -0.88
N ASN A 228 -5.96 -13.23 -1.36
CA ASN A 228 -6.39 -13.64 -2.70
C ASN A 228 -5.73 -12.70 -3.72
N MET A 229 -5.23 -13.26 -4.83
CA MET A 229 -4.58 -12.47 -5.88
C MET A 229 -5.09 -12.85 -7.26
N SER A 230 -5.26 -11.84 -8.12
CA SER A 230 -5.49 -11.98 -9.56
C SER A 230 -4.35 -11.28 -10.30
N VAL A 231 -3.76 -11.94 -11.29
CA VAL A 231 -2.63 -11.43 -12.06
C VAL A 231 -3.01 -11.34 -13.53
N LEU A 232 -2.91 -10.14 -14.09
CA LEU A 232 -2.93 -9.87 -15.52
C LEU A 232 -1.51 -9.55 -15.98
N THR A 233 -1.08 -10.16 -17.08
CA THR A 233 0.22 -9.90 -17.71
C THR A 233 0.00 -9.39 -19.12
N LEU A 234 0.75 -8.36 -19.51
CA LEU A 234 0.74 -7.74 -20.82
C LEU A 234 2.11 -7.93 -21.48
N SER A 235 2.11 -8.71 -22.55
CA SER A 235 3.23 -9.03 -23.41
C SER A 235 3.49 -7.90 -24.42
N PRO A 236 4.60 -7.95 -25.17
CA PRO A 236 4.83 -7.01 -26.26
C PRO A 236 3.67 -7.00 -27.27
N GLY A 237 3.22 -5.82 -27.65
CA GLY A 237 2.06 -5.59 -28.50
C GLY A 237 0.73 -5.47 -27.75
N GLU A 238 0.73 -5.56 -26.42
CA GLU A 238 -0.47 -5.45 -25.59
C GLU A 238 -0.52 -4.12 -24.83
N TYR A 239 -1.73 -3.75 -24.40
CA TYR A 239 -1.99 -2.61 -23.54
C TYR A 239 -3.07 -2.97 -22.52
N GLY A 240 -3.12 -2.21 -21.43
CA GLY A 240 -4.11 -2.38 -20.39
C GLY A 240 -4.36 -1.08 -19.67
N TYR A 241 -5.47 -1.04 -18.96
CA TYR A 241 -5.82 0.06 -18.08
C TYR A 241 -6.50 -0.49 -16.85
N HIS A 242 -6.33 0.19 -15.73
CA HIS A 242 -6.98 -0.13 -14.48
C HIS A 242 -7.51 1.17 -13.86
N PHE A 243 -8.77 1.13 -13.42
CA PHE A 243 -9.47 2.22 -12.74
C PHE A 243 -10.27 1.65 -11.58
N ASN A 244 -10.65 2.49 -10.62
CA ASN A 244 -11.51 2.09 -9.50
C ASN A 244 -12.96 2.08 -10.00
N ARG A 245 -13.59 0.90 -10.07
CA ARG A 245 -15.00 0.74 -10.42
C ARG A 245 -15.85 0.41 -9.20
#